data_AF-A0A397JLR2-F1
#
_entry.id   AF-A0A397JLR2-F1
#
_cell.length_a   1.000
_cell.length_b   1.000
_cell.length_c   1.000
_cell.angle_alpha   90.00
_cell.angle_beta   90.00
_cell.angle_gamma   90.00
#
_symmetry.space_group_name_H-M   'P 1'
#
loop_
_entity.id
_entity.type
_entity.pdbx_description
1 polymer ?
#
loop_
_entity_poly.entity_id
_entity_poly.type
_entity_poly.pdbx_seq_one_letter_code
_entity_poly.pdbx_strand_id
1 'polypeptide(L)'
;MYLLSRKENYEESDVTLLQDSINEWLKLFIELFKEHSKSELQFPKLHSWVFHICSSIREFGAINGYTTETYESLHKDYVKKPYKLTNKKEIEKQIMKIIRRKAIITESSSKEIPKTPIALKYSKKLYEFCIQNAEIYI
;
A
#
# COMPACT_ATOMS: atom_id res chain seq x y z
N MET A 1 10.66 5.75 -15.96
CA MET A 1 10.04 4.51 -15.43
C MET A 1 9.35 4.70 -14.07
N TYR A 2 10.06 5.01 -12.96
CA TYR A 2 9.44 5.08 -11.61
C TYR A 2 8.26 6.07 -11.51
N LEU A 3 8.43 7.31 -12.01
CA LEU A 3 7.37 8.31 -11.97
C LEU A 3 6.14 7.87 -12.80
N LEU A 4 6.37 7.27 -13.99
CA LEU A 4 5.31 6.75 -14.84
C LEU A 4 4.54 5.62 -14.15
N SER A 5 5.24 4.69 -13.48
CA SER A 5 4.59 3.58 -12.76
C SER A 5 3.71 4.02 -11.59
N ARG A 6 3.92 5.24 -11.07
CA ARG A 6 3.20 5.81 -9.93
C ARG A 6 1.98 6.65 -10.33
N LYS A 7 1.72 6.82 -11.62
CA LYS A 7 0.58 7.61 -12.10
C LYS A 7 -0.74 6.99 -11.63
N GLU A 8 -1.68 7.83 -11.21
CA GLU A 8 -3.01 7.38 -10.75
C GLU A 8 -3.95 7.03 -11.91
N ASN A 9 -3.82 7.76 -13.02
CA ASN A 9 -4.65 7.56 -14.21
C ASN A 9 -3.75 7.39 -15.43
N TYR A 10 -3.92 6.29 -16.15
CA TYR A 10 -3.15 5.98 -17.35
C TYR A 10 -3.99 6.27 -18.59
N GLU A 11 -3.42 7.02 -19.51
CA GLU A 11 -3.82 7.04 -20.91
C GLU A 11 -3.06 5.95 -21.67
N GLU A 12 -3.55 5.53 -22.84
CA GLU A 12 -2.87 4.50 -23.64
C GLU A 12 -1.46 4.94 -24.05
N SER A 13 -1.26 6.24 -24.27
CA SER A 13 0.04 6.86 -24.54
C SER A 13 1.04 6.69 -23.39
N ASP A 14 0.57 6.74 -22.13
CA ASP A 14 1.40 6.49 -20.96
C ASP A 14 1.83 5.03 -20.88
N VAL A 15 0.92 4.10 -21.21
CA VAL A 15 1.20 2.67 -21.18
C VAL A 15 2.21 2.29 -22.26
N THR A 16 2.11 2.89 -23.45
CA THR A 16 3.12 2.72 -24.51
C THR A 16 4.47 3.28 -24.09
N LEU A 17 4.50 4.50 -23.53
CA LEU A 17 5.73 5.12 -23.06
C LEU A 17 6.40 4.32 -21.92
N LEU A 18 5.59 3.74 -21.04
CA LEU A 18 6.07 2.85 -19.98
C LEU A 18 6.68 1.57 -20.56
N GLN A 19 6.03 0.94 -21.54
CA GLN A 19 6.56 -0.26 -22.20
C GLN A 19 7.91 0.03 -22.88
N ASP A 20 8.02 1.15 -23.59
CA ASP A 20 9.26 1.56 -24.25
C ASP A 20 10.38 1.80 -23.22
N SER A 21 10.05 2.53 -22.13
CA SER A 21 10.97 2.74 -21.01
C SER A 21 11.46 1.43 -20.38
N ILE A 22 10.57 0.44 -20.24
CA ILE A 22 10.91 -0.88 -19.70
C ILE A 22 11.83 -1.62 -20.66
N ASN A 23 11.56 -1.57 -21.95
CA ASN A 23 12.37 -2.23 -22.98
C ASN A 23 13.79 -1.66 -23.05
N GLU A 24 13.92 -0.33 -23.02
CA GLU A 24 15.23 0.34 -22.98
C GLU A 24 16.01 0.00 -21.71
N TRP A 25 15.34 0.09 -20.55
CA TRP A 25 15.94 -0.27 -19.28
C TRP A 25 16.37 -1.75 -19.24
N LEU A 26 15.55 -2.66 -19.78
CA LEU A 26 15.84 -4.09 -19.81
C LEU A 26 17.09 -4.40 -20.64
N LYS A 27 17.29 -3.73 -21.78
CA LYS A 27 18.50 -3.90 -22.59
C LYS A 27 19.76 -3.57 -21.78
N LEU A 28 19.77 -2.41 -21.12
CA LEU A 28 20.87 -1.98 -20.25
C LEU A 28 21.05 -2.91 -19.05
N PHE A 29 19.96 -3.35 -18.44
CA PHE A 29 19.99 -4.26 -17.31
C PHE A 29 20.60 -5.62 -17.67
N ILE A 30 20.22 -6.19 -18.82
CA ILE A 30 20.79 -7.45 -19.30
C ILE A 30 22.28 -7.27 -19.60
N GLU A 31 22.67 -6.21 -20.32
CA GLU A 31 24.06 -5.94 -20.65
C GLU A 31 24.96 -5.86 -19.40
N LEU A 32 24.51 -5.17 -18.35
CA LEU A 32 25.30 -4.99 -17.13
C LEU A 32 25.36 -6.23 -16.23
N PHE A 33 24.26 -6.98 -16.11
CA PHE A 33 24.11 -8.00 -15.07
C PHE A 33 24.16 -9.44 -15.57
N LYS A 34 24.15 -9.68 -16.89
CA LYS A 34 24.12 -11.05 -17.44
C LYS A 34 25.33 -11.88 -17.01
N GLU A 35 26.54 -11.33 -17.06
CA GLU A 35 27.76 -12.04 -16.66
C GLU A 35 27.81 -12.36 -15.16
N HIS A 36 27.12 -11.55 -14.35
CA HIS A 36 27.09 -11.67 -12.90
C HIS A 36 25.96 -12.58 -12.40
N SER A 37 25.07 -13.04 -13.29
CA SER A 37 23.88 -13.81 -12.93
C SER A 37 24.04 -15.28 -13.27
N LYS A 38 24.21 -16.12 -12.25
CA LYS A 38 24.19 -17.59 -12.40
C LYS A 38 22.84 -18.13 -12.90
N SER A 39 21.76 -17.38 -12.70
CA SER A 39 20.40 -17.73 -13.09
C SER A 39 19.96 -17.08 -14.40
N GLU A 40 20.88 -16.49 -15.16
CA GLU A 40 20.59 -15.80 -16.43
C GLU A 40 19.49 -14.73 -16.31
N LEU A 41 19.42 -14.05 -15.16
CA LEU A 41 18.41 -13.04 -14.86
C LEU A 41 16.95 -13.54 -14.91
N GLN A 42 16.72 -14.86 -14.79
CA GLN A 42 15.38 -15.46 -14.74
C GLN A 42 14.68 -15.23 -13.39
N PHE A 43 14.40 -13.97 -13.07
CA PHE A 43 13.68 -13.60 -11.86
C PHE A 43 12.17 -13.52 -12.16
N PRO A 44 11.31 -14.25 -11.44
CA PRO A 44 9.85 -14.18 -11.66
C PRO A 44 9.29 -12.75 -11.56
N LYS A 45 9.86 -11.93 -10.66
CA LYS A 45 9.49 -10.51 -10.54
C LYS A 45 9.88 -9.68 -11.76
N LEU A 46 11.05 -9.95 -12.35
CA LEU A 46 11.50 -9.27 -13.56
C LEU A 46 10.60 -9.65 -14.74
N HIS A 47 10.28 -10.94 -14.88
CA HIS A 47 9.35 -11.43 -15.90
C HIS A 47 7.97 -10.75 -15.76
N SER A 48 7.41 -10.72 -14.55
CA SER A 48 6.14 -10.04 -14.30
C SER A 48 6.19 -8.55 -14.66
N TRP A 49 7.29 -7.87 -14.35
CA TRP A 49 7.46 -6.46 -14.66
C TRP A 49 7.54 -6.19 -16.17
N VAL A 50 8.28 -7.03 -16.90
CA VAL A 50 8.51 -6.82 -18.34
C VAL A 50 7.28 -7.18 -19.18
N PHE A 51 6.63 -8.31 -18.87
CA PHE A 51 5.62 -8.89 -19.76
C PHE A 51 4.19 -8.61 -19.32
N HIS A 52 3.95 -8.36 -18.04
CA HIS A 52 2.58 -8.31 -17.51
C HIS A 52 2.18 -6.95 -16.95
N ILE A 53 3.11 -6.02 -16.73
CA ILE A 53 2.74 -4.75 -16.07
C ILE A 53 1.80 -3.91 -16.94
N CYS A 54 2.08 -3.81 -18.25
CA CYS A 54 1.25 -3.01 -19.15
C CYS A 54 -0.11 -3.67 -19.42
N SER A 55 -0.20 -5.01 -19.46
CA SER A 55 -1.50 -5.68 -19.53
C SER A 55 -2.29 -5.50 -18.23
N SER A 56 -1.62 -5.62 -17.08
CA SER A 56 -2.25 -5.41 -15.77
C SER A 56 -2.78 -3.99 -15.60
N ILE A 57 -2.04 -2.97 -16.09
CA ILE A 57 -2.51 -1.58 -16.07
C ILE A 57 -3.79 -1.42 -16.91
N ARG A 58 -3.85 -2.03 -18.09
CA ARG A 58 -5.03 -1.94 -18.96
C ARG A 58 -6.25 -2.62 -18.39
N GLU A 59 -6.06 -3.78 -17.76
CA GLU A 59 -7.16 -4.60 -17.25
C GLU A 59 -7.70 -4.09 -15.91
N PHE A 60 -6.79 -3.70 -15.01
CA PHE A 60 -7.14 -3.44 -13.62
C PHE A 60 -6.93 -1.96 -13.21
N GLY A 61 -6.17 -1.18 -14.00
CA GLY A 61 -5.84 0.21 -13.69
C GLY A 61 -4.50 0.39 -12.97
N ALA A 62 -4.32 1.53 -12.30
CA ALA A 62 -3.01 1.94 -11.77
C ALA A 62 -2.35 0.93 -10.82
N ILE A 63 -1.03 0.77 -10.97
CA ILE A 63 -0.21 -0.19 -10.20
C ILE A 63 -0.35 0.02 -8.69
N ASN A 64 -0.51 1.28 -8.24
CA ASN A 64 -0.64 1.64 -6.83
C ASN A 64 -1.78 0.86 -6.13
N GLY A 65 -2.83 0.48 -6.85
CA GLY A 65 -3.94 -0.32 -6.33
C GLY A 65 -3.56 -1.74 -5.91
N TYR A 66 -2.50 -2.32 -6.48
CA TYR A 66 -2.03 -3.69 -6.15
C TYR A 66 -0.93 -3.71 -5.11
N THR A 67 -0.40 -2.54 -4.71
CA THR A 67 0.75 -2.51 -3.81
C THR A 67 0.32 -2.83 -2.38
N THR A 68 1.13 -3.61 -1.68
CA THR A 68 0.93 -3.86 -0.25
C THR A 68 1.47 -2.74 0.64
N GLU A 69 1.90 -1.60 0.06
CA GLU A 69 2.50 -0.48 0.79
C GLU A 69 1.60 0.03 1.92
N THR A 70 0.29 0.16 1.67
CA THR A 70 -0.70 0.56 2.66
C THR A 70 -0.78 -0.46 3.79
N TYR A 71 -0.88 -1.75 3.47
CA TYR A 71 -0.95 -2.82 4.47
C TYR A 71 0.33 -2.86 5.31
N GLU A 72 1.51 -2.80 4.69
CA GLU A 72 2.80 -2.79 5.37
C GLU A 72 2.96 -1.58 6.29
N SER A 73 2.47 -0.41 5.86
CA SER A 73 2.49 0.81 6.66
C SER A 73 1.56 0.69 7.87
N LEU A 74 0.34 0.20 7.67
CA LEU A 74 -0.61 -0.10 8.75
C LEU A 74 -0.04 -1.13 9.72
N HIS A 75 0.58 -2.22 9.23
CA HIS A 75 1.23 -3.20 10.07
C HIS A 75 2.35 -2.57 10.91
N LYS A 76 3.19 -1.71 10.32
CA LYS A 76 4.23 -0.99 11.07
C LYS A 76 3.62 -0.15 12.19
N ASP A 77 2.56 0.59 11.91
CA ASP A 77 2.00 1.59 12.82
C ASP A 77 1.09 1.02 13.91
N TYR A 78 0.27 0.03 13.57
CA TYR A 78 -0.74 -0.54 14.47
C TYR A 78 -0.29 -1.83 15.13
N VAL A 79 0.69 -2.55 14.57
CA VAL A 79 1.16 -3.81 15.16
C VAL A 79 2.60 -3.69 15.64
N LYS A 80 3.57 -3.38 14.76
CA LYS A 80 5.00 -3.41 15.15
C LYS A 80 5.35 -2.35 16.20
N LYS A 81 4.88 -1.11 16.02
CA LYS A 81 5.13 -0.01 16.98
C LYS A 81 4.48 -0.31 18.35
N PRO A 82 3.19 -0.62 18.47
CA PRO A 82 2.57 -0.96 19.76
C PRO A 82 3.16 -2.21 20.38
N TYR A 83 3.44 -3.26 19.59
CA TYR A 83 4.07 -4.48 20.07
C TYR A 83 5.39 -4.21 20.81
N LYS A 84 6.26 -3.35 20.26
CA LYS A 84 7.53 -2.94 20.90
C LYS A 84 7.33 -2.25 22.26
N LEU A 85 6.19 -1.61 22.48
CA LEU A 85 5.84 -0.92 23.72
C LEU A 85 5.17 -1.82 24.77
N THR A 86 4.81 -3.05 24.41
CA THR A 86 4.18 -4.01 25.34
C THR A 86 5.21 -4.74 26.20
N ASN A 87 4.78 -5.21 27.38
CA ASN A 87 5.59 -6.06 28.25
C ASN A 87 5.55 -7.56 27.86
N LYS A 88 5.02 -7.88 26.67
CA LYS A 88 4.84 -9.25 26.11
C LYS A 88 3.88 -10.18 26.85
N LYS A 89 3.11 -9.69 27.82
CA LYS A 89 1.97 -10.42 28.42
C LYS A 89 0.66 -9.87 27.87
N GLU A 90 -0.34 -10.70 27.60
CA GLU A 90 -1.66 -10.24 27.12
C GLU A 90 -1.54 -9.22 25.96
N ILE A 91 -0.70 -9.56 24.97
CA ILE A 91 -0.16 -8.62 23.96
C ILE A 91 -1.30 -7.89 23.23
N GLU A 92 -2.32 -8.61 22.82
CA GLU A 92 -3.44 -8.07 22.06
C GLU A 92 -4.20 -7.00 22.85
N LYS A 93 -4.53 -7.27 24.12
CA LYS A 93 -5.19 -6.30 25.00
C LYS A 93 -4.36 -5.03 25.17
N GLN A 94 -3.04 -5.17 25.28
CA GLN A 94 -2.14 -4.01 25.39
C GLN A 94 -2.04 -3.22 24.09
N ILE A 95 -1.91 -3.89 22.95
CA ILE A 95 -1.89 -3.24 21.63
C ILE A 95 -3.20 -2.46 21.43
N MET A 96 -4.35 -3.08 21.70
CA MET A 96 -5.65 -2.42 21.62
C MET A 96 -5.74 -1.20 22.52
N LYS A 97 -5.24 -1.29 23.76
CA LYS A 97 -5.21 -0.16 24.70
C LYS A 97 -4.31 0.99 24.20
N ILE A 98 -3.15 0.67 23.62
CA ILE A 98 -2.22 1.67 23.08
C ILE A 98 -2.83 2.37 21.86
N ILE A 99 -3.44 1.63 20.94
CA ILE A 99 -4.10 2.19 19.75
C ILE A 99 -5.25 3.11 20.16
N ARG A 100 -6.12 2.67 21.09
CA ARG A 100 -7.23 3.48 21.62
C ARG A 100 -6.73 4.80 22.21
N ARG A 101 -5.67 4.76 23.01
CA ARG A 101 -5.06 5.97 23.59
C ARG A 101 -4.52 6.92 22.51
N LYS A 102 -3.83 6.39 21.49
CA LYS A 102 -3.34 7.19 20.37
C LYS A 102 -4.48 7.88 19.63
N ALA A 103 -5.57 7.16 19.34
CA ALA A 103 -6.73 7.72 18.65
C ALA A 103 -7.35 8.90 19.42
N ILE A 104 -7.52 8.76 20.74
CA ILE A 104 -8.05 9.83 21.60
C ILE A 104 -7.12 11.06 21.59
N ILE A 105 -5.80 10.85 21.68
CA ILE A 105 -4.82 11.95 21.66
C ILE A 105 -4.89 12.70 20.31
N THR A 106 -4.88 11.96 19.19
CA THR A 106 -4.99 12.56 17.86
C THR A 106 -6.27 13.37 17.70
N GLU A 107 -7.41 12.83 18.13
CA GLU A 107 -8.69 13.54 18.10
C GLU A 107 -8.66 14.81 18.96
N SER A 108 -8.09 14.73 20.17
CA SER A 108 -7.96 15.89 21.06
C SER A 108 -7.03 16.97 20.51
N SER A 109 -5.97 16.60 19.78
CA SER A 109 -5.04 17.54 19.14
C SER A 109 -5.61 18.21 17.89
N SER A 110 -6.59 17.58 17.23
CA SER A 110 -7.27 18.16 16.06
C SER A 110 -8.37 19.18 16.42
N LYS A 111 -8.63 19.42 17.71
CA LYS A 111 -9.64 20.37 18.21
C LYS A 111 -9.11 21.81 18.32
N GLU A 112 -8.26 22.24 17.38
CA GLU A 112 -8.14 23.67 17.05
C GLU A 112 -9.28 24.02 16.08
N ILE A 113 -10.24 24.81 16.56
CA ILE A 113 -11.60 24.98 16.04
C ILE A 113 -11.64 25.84 14.75
N PRO A 114 -12.26 25.40 13.64
CA PRO A 114 -12.87 26.33 12.69
C PRO A 114 -14.16 26.88 13.32
N LYS A 115 -14.28 28.21 13.44
CA LYS A 115 -15.42 28.91 14.09
C LYS A 115 -16.77 28.81 13.34
N THR A 116 -16.98 27.78 12.53
CA THR A 116 -18.25 27.57 11.82
C THR A 116 -18.49 26.07 11.65
N PRO A 117 -19.62 25.52 12.15
CA PRO A 117 -19.96 24.14 11.87
C PRO A 117 -20.36 24.00 10.40
N ILE A 118 -19.48 23.44 9.59
CA ILE A 118 -19.82 23.01 8.23
C ILE A 118 -20.69 21.76 8.38
N ALA A 119 -21.98 21.89 8.06
CA ALA A 119 -22.90 20.77 8.02
C ALA A 119 -22.51 19.80 6.90
N LEU A 120 -21.68 18.80 7.21
CA LEU A 120 -21.38 17.69 6.32
C LEU A 120 -22.61 16.79 6.24
N LYS A 121 -23.41 16.94 5.17
CA LYS A 121 -24.50 16.02 4.83
C LYS A 121 -23.90 14.74 4.24
N TYR A 122 -23.57 13.77 5.08
CA TYR A 122 -23.23 12.42 4.63
C TYR A 122 -24.53 11.72 4.19
N SER A 123 -24.71 11.51 2.89
CA SER A 123 -25.94 10.94 2.32
C SER A 123 -25.88 9.43 2.05
N LYS A 124 -24.73 8.76 2.19
CA LYS A 124 -24.62 7.32 1.95
C LYS A 124 -23.65 6.62 2.89
N LYS A 125 -24.15 5.59 3.57
CA LYS A 125 -23.38 4.57 4.28
C LYS A 125 -22.72 3.68 3.22
N LEU A 126 -21.42 3.83 2.99
CA LEU A 126 -20.71 3.06 1.96
C LEU A 126 -20.42 1.62 2.40
N TYR A 127 -20.24 1.38 3.71
CA TYR A 127 -20.01 0.06 4.29
C TYR A 127 -20.57 -0.02 5.71
N GLU A 128 -21.07 -1.20 6.09
CA GLU A 128 -21.44 -1.56 7.45
C GLU A 128 -20.57 -2.74 7.88
N PHE A 129 -19.69 -2.53 8.85
CA PHE A 129 -18.84 -3.59 9.38
C PHE A 129 -19.45 -4.10 10.69
N CYS A 130 -19.86 -5.37 10.72
CA CYS A 130 -20.42 -6.02 11.90
C CYS A 130 -19.39 -6.98 12.49
N ILE A 131 -18.74 -6.59 13.60
CA ILE A 131 -17.85 -7.49 14.36
C ILE A 131 -18.71 -8.25 15.35
N GLN A 132 -19.43 -9.26 14.89
CA GLN A 132 -20.24 -10.08 15.80
C GLN A 132 -19.50 -11.31 16.35
N ASN A 133 -18.36 -11.73 15.78
CA ASN A 133 -17.69 -12.97 16.19
C ASN A 133 -16.17 -12.82 16.33
N ALA A 134 -15.70 -11.81 17.06
CA ALA A 134 -14.28 -11.71 17.43
C ALA A 134 -13.85 -12.75 18.49
N GLU A 135 -14.80 -13.42 19.15
CA GLU A 135 -14.54 -14.39 20.21
C GLU A 135 -14.20 -15.81 19.70
N ILE A 136 -14.29 -16.07 18.40
CA ILE A 136 -13.95 -17.39 17.81
C ILE A 136 -12.42 -17.57 17.65
N TYR A 137 -11.63 -16.50 17.86
CA TYR A 137 -10.17 -16.49 17.65
C TYR A 137 -9.34 -16.42 18.94
N ILE A 138 -9.91 -16.68 20.11
CA ILE A 138 -9.18 -16.85 21.40
C ILE A 138 -9.18 -18.33 21.75
#